data_AF-A0AA88IG97-F1
#
_entry.id   AF-A0AA88IG97-F1
#
_cell.length_a   1.000
_cell.length_b   1.000
_cell.length_c   1.000
_cell.angle_alpha   90.00
_cell.angle_beta   90.00
_cell.angle_gamma   90.00
#
_symmetry.space_group_name_H-M   'P 1'
#
loop_
_entity.id
_entity.type
_entity.pdbx_description
1 polymer ?
#
loop_
_entity_poly.entity_id
_entity_poly.type
_entity_poly.pdbx_seq_one_letter_code
_entity_poly.pdbx_strand_id
1 'polypeptide(L)'
;MVLQLENYGIRRNSLSEPQFRRHTPQDEEHHRSSGPTEISLSSLDPPSQPKLVQYLAQVTANSKPKRSFNASYYGKHPWLEYSVQDDSVHCFCCRHFGGTSTFPGQRHGSRSFIDDVGVRRWKDTFNVLERHTRSDRHKDSAVSWTMFKAIKTKEMQKIASILMTDRDNEIKENREGVKAY
;
A
#
# COMPACT_ATOMS: atom_id res chain seq x y z
N MET A 1 -31.52 -50.37 35.94
CA MET A 1 -30.42 -50.72 36.85
C MET A 1 -29.37 -51.43 36.02
N VAL A 2 -28.12 -50.93 36.06
CA VAL A 2 -26.84 -51.56 35.68
C VAL A 2 -26.57 -51.93 34.21
N LEU A 3 -25.64 -51.15 33.62
CA LEU A 3 -24.44 -51.48 32.83
C LEU A 3 -24.28 -52.94 32.32
N GLN A 4 -23.77 -53.12 31.09
CA GLN A 4 -22.32 -53.24 30.82
C GLN A 4 -21.99 -53.32 29.32
N LEU A 5 -20.82 -52.78 28.97
CA LEU A 5 -20.15 -52.85 27.66
C LEU A 5 -19.29 -54.13 27.57
N GLU A 6 -19.10 -54.64 26.34
CA GLU A 6 -17.91 -55.31 25.76
C GLU A 6 -18.36 -56.20 24.57
N ASN A 7 -17.59 -56.53 23.53
CA ASN A 7 -16.51 -55.92 22.77
C ASN A 7 -16.21 -56.86 21.56
N TYR A 8 -15.67 -56.31 20.47
CA TYR A 8 -14.86 -56.93 19.40
C TYR A 8 -15.42 -57.92 18.35
N GLY A 9 -15.10 -57.61 17.08
CA GLY A 9 -15.02 -58.54 15.96
C GLY A 9 -14.75 -57.86 14.61
N ILE A 10 -13.49 -57.64 14.25
CA ILE A 10 -13.04 -57.00 12.99
C ILE A 10 -13.20 -57.96 11.79
N ARG A 11 -13.76 -57.47 10.67
CA ARG A 11 -13.43 -57.96 9.32
C ARG A 11 -13.15 -56.78 8.39
N ARG A 12 -11.96 -56.80 7.78
CA ARG A 12 -11.52 -55.88 6.72
C ARG A 12 -12.32 -56.18 5.45
N ASN A 13 -12.81 -55.14 4.77
CA ASN A 13 -13.12 -55.23 3.36
C ASN A 13 -12.75 -53.93 2.64
N SER A 14 -12.29 -54.11 1.40
CA SER A 14 -11.54 -53.19 0.55
C SER A 14 -12.12 -51.79 0.40
N LEU A 15 -11.28 -50.78 0.67
CA LEU A 15 -11.53 -49.39 0.31
C LEU A 15 -11.44 -49.25 -1.21
N SER A 16 -12.57 -48.99 -1.87
CA SER A 16 -12.57 -48.39 -3.21
C SER A 16 -12.15 -46.92 -3.07
N GLU A 17 -11.04 -46.60 -3.73
CA GLU A 17 -10.36 -45.32 -3.74
C GLU A 17 -11.31 -44.15 -4.10
N PRO A 18 -11.39 -43.08 -3.29
CA PRO A 18 -12.18 -41.91 -3.63
C PRO A 18 -11.51 -41.21 -4.83
N GLN A 19 -12.26 -41.05 -5.91
CA GLN A 19 -11.76 -40.39 -7.11
C GLN A 19 -11.39 -38.94 -6.81
N PHE A 20 -10.10 -38.69 -6.59
CA PHE A 20 -9.53 -37.36 -6.56
C PHE A 20 -9.69 -36.74 -7.94
N ARG A 21 -10.64 -35.81 -8.05
CA ARG A 21 -10.77 -34.93 -9.20
C ARG A 21 -9.44 -34.17 -9.31
N ARG A 22 -8.63 -34.51 -10.32
CA ARG A 22 -7.40 -33.79 -10.65
C ARG A 22 -7.78 -32.35 -10.99
N HIS A 23 -7.62 -31.44 -10.02
CA HIS A 23 -7.62 -30.01 -10.29
C HIS A 23 -6.34 -29.69 -11.06
N THR A 24 -6.50 -29.32 -12.32
CA THR A 24 -5.47 -28.74 -13.16
C THR A 24 -5.04 -27.40 -12.55
N PRO A 25 -3.75 -27.15 -12.29
CA PRO A 25 -3.27 -25.86 -11.80
C PRO A 25 -3.15 -24.87 -12.97
N GLN A 26 -4.28 -24.49 -13.58
CA GLN A 26 -4.30 -23.58 -14.73
C GLN A 26 -5.18 -22.34 -14.58
N ASP A 27 -5.83 -22.14 -13.44
CA ASP A 27 -6.53 -20.88 -13.17
C ASP A 27 -6.16 -20.41 -11.76
N GLU A 28 -5.91 -19.11 -11.61
CA GLU A 28 -5.40 -18.39 -10.43
C GLU A 28 -3.89 -18.11 -10.36
N GLU A 29 -3.27 -17.91 -11.52
CA GLU A 29 -2.18 -16.94 -11.62
C GLU A 29 -2.74 -15.69 -12.32
N HIS A 30 -3.49 -14.87 -11.57
CA HIS A 30 -3.68 -13.46 -11.95
C HIS A 30 -2.33 -12.76 -11.79
N HIS A 31 -1.50 -12.97 -12.81
CA HIS A 31 -0.29 -12.24 -13.12
C HIS A 31 -0.62 -10.75 -13.01
N ARG A 32 -0.27 -10.13 -11.88
CA ARG A 32 -0.19 -8.67 -11.79
C ARG A 32 0.84 -8.26 -12.81
N SER A 33 0.39 -7.78 -13.96
CA SER A 33 1.28 -7.37 -15.03
C SER A 33 2.14 -6.21 -14.50
N SER A 34 3.45 -6.33 -14.68
CA SER A 34 4.37 -5.21 -14.59
C SER A 34 4.07 -4.26 -15.75
N GLY A 35 3.03 -3.45 -15.58
CA GLY A 35 2.66 -2.28 -16.38
C GLY A 35 2.68 -1.01 -15.51
N PRO A 36 2.52 0.18 -16.08
CA PRO A 36 3.08 1.44 -15.58
C PRO A 36 2.53 1.88 -14.23
N THR A 37 3.41 1.95 -13.23
CA THR A 37 3.35 2.76 -12.00
C THR A 37 1.97 2.91 -11.36
N GLU A 38 1.39 1.78 -11.02
CA GLU A 38 0.24 1.70 -10.13
C GLU A 38 0.63 2.21 -8.73
N ILE A 39 -0.32 2.80 -8.02
CA ILE A 39 -0.15 3.44 -6.71
C ILE A 39 0.71 2.63 -5.71
N SER A 40 1.25 3.29 -4.69
CA SER A 40 2.15 2.65 -3.71
C SER A 40 1.59 1.36 -3.12
N LEU A 41 2.47 0.37 -3.01
CA LEU A 41 2.16 -0.96 -2.48
C LEU A 41 2.42 -1.05 -0.97
N SER A 42 3.34 -0.24 -0.44
CA SER A 42 3.69 -0.23 0.97
C SER A 42 3.78 1.19 1.54
N SER A 43 3.72 1.26 2.87
CA SER A 43 3.93 2.51 3.63
C SER A 43 5.38 3.02 3.57
N LEU A 44 6.32 2.19 3.10
CA LEU A 44 7.73 2.54 2.93
C LEU A 44 7.98 3.32 1.63
N ASP A 45 7.10 3.17 0.65
CA ASP A 45 7.18 3.82 -0.65
C ASP A 45 6.78 5.30 -0.54
N PRO A 46 7.25 6.16 -1.44
CA PRO A 46 6.68 7.49 -1.59
C PRO A 46 5.29 7.42 -2.27
N PRO A 47 4.44 8.44 -2.08
CA PRO A 47 3.21 8.60 -2.87
C PRO A 47 3.49 8.56 -4.38
N SER A 48 2.76 7.74 -5.13
CA SER A 48 2.93 7.65 -6.58
C SER A 48 2.36 8.89 -7.28
N GLN A 49 3.24 9.76 -7.78
CA GLN A 49 2.88 11.02 -8.46
C GLN A 49 3.50 11.12 -9.87
N PRO A 50 3.11 10.21 -10.80
CA PRO A 50 3.65 10.23 -12.16
C PRO A 50 3.26 11.54 -12.87
N LYS A 51 4.25 12.16 -13.51
CA LYS A 51 4.06 13.35 -14.37
C LYS A 51 4.01 12.91 -15.82
N LEU A 52 2.81 12.83 -16.37
CA LEU A 52 2.59 12.43 -17.76
C LEU A 52 2.58 13.65 -18.69
N VAL A 53 3.03 13.45 -19.93
CA VAL A 53 2.90 14.44 -21.01
C VAL A 53 1.42 14.75 -21.26
N GLN A 54 0.57 13.72 -21.19
CA GLN A 54 -0.86 13.82 -21.32
C GLN A 54 -1.54 12.87 -20.33
N TYR A 55 -2.52 13.38 -19.58
CA TYR A 55 -3.38 12.56 -18.74
C TYR A 55 -4.60 12.10 -19.52
N LEU A 56 -5.13 10.94 -19.14
CA LEU A 56 -6.33 10.37 -19.75
C LEU A 56 -7.49 11.37 -19.62
N ALA A 57 -8.06 11.74 -20.76
CA ALA A 57 -9.27 12.55 -20.82
C ALA A 57 -10.42 11.61 -21.13
N GLN A 58 -11.50 11.68 -20.33
CA GLN A 58 -12.69 10.91 -20.65
C GLN A 58 -13.29 11.44 -21.98
N VAL A 59 -13.43 10.58 -22.98
CA VAL A 59 -14.11 10.96 -24.23
C VAL A 59 -15.42 10.21 -24.29
N THR A 60 -16.53 10.93 -24.40
CA THR A 60 -17.82 10.34 -24.82
C THR A 60 -18.07 10.78 -26.25
N ALA A 61 -18.50 9.83 -27.10
CA ALA A 61 -18.53 9.92 -28.57
C ALA A 61 -19.13 11.22 -29.15
N ASN A 62 -20.01 11.91 -28.42
CA ASN A 62 -20.72 13.10 -28.89
C ASN A 62 -20.55 14.35 -27.99
N SER A 63 -19.47 14.45 -27.21
CA SER A 63 -19.29 15.56 -26.26
C SER A 63 -17.93 16.25 -26.35
N LYS A 64 -17.89 17.55 -26.01
CA LYS A 64 -16.66 18.35 -25.77
C LYS A 64 -15.67 17.56 -24.91
N PRO A 65 -14.34 17.76 -25.08
CA PRO A 65 -13.33 17.02 -24.32
C PRO A 65 -13.65 17.10 -22.82
N LYS A 66 -13.84 15.95 -22.15
CA LYS A 66 -14.00 15.97 -20.70
C LYS A 66 -12.67 16.31 -20.06
N ARG A 67 -12.80 16.84 -18.85
CA ARG A 67 -11.69 17.20 -17.97
C ARG A 67 -10.87 15.94 -17.67
N SER A 68 -9.57 16.09 -17.51
CA SER A 68 -8.62 15.06 -17.09
C SER A 68 -8.04 15.41 -15.72
N PHE A 69 -7.27 14.48 -15.16
CA PHE A 69 -6.38 14.82 -14.05
C PHE A 69 -5.41 15.96 -14.41
N ASN A 70 -5.00 16.73 -13.39
CA ASN A 70 -4.06 17.84 -13.52
C ASN A 70 -2.92 17.70 -12.49
N ALA A 71 -1.69 17.57 -12.98
CA ALA A 71 -0.49 17.40 -12.16
C ALA A 71 -0.23 18.52 -11.15
N SER A 72 -0.79 19.72 -11.36
CA SER A 72 -0.65 20.83 -10.41
C SER A 72 -1.21 20.51 -9.02
N TYR A 73 -2.10 19.52 -8.90
CA TYR A 73 -2.60 19.06 -7.60
C TYR A 73 -1.51 18.44 -6.73
N TYR A 74 -0.46 17.85 -7.31
CA TYR A 74 0.66 17.29 -6.54
C TYR A 74 1.37 18.34 -5.68
N GLY A 75 1.52 19.57 -6.19
CA GLY A 75 2.17 20.65 -5.45
C GLY A 75 1.39 21.08 -4.21
N LYS A 76 0.05 20.99 -4.25
CA LYS A 76 -0.82 21.33 -3.12
C LYS A 76 -1.07 20.16 -2.17
N HIS A 77 -1.01 18.95 -2.70
CA HIS A 77 -1.35 17.73 -1.97
C HIS A 77 -0.22 16.69 -2.11
N PRO A 78 0.86 16.79 -1.29
CA PRO A 78 1.98 15.86 -1.35
C PRO A 78 1.61 14.40 -1.03
N TRP A 79 0.46 14.18 -0.40
CA TRP A 79 -0.10 12.85 -0.09
C TRP A 79 -0.87 12.22 -1.26
N LEU A 80 -1.15 12.99 -2.32
CA LEU A 80 -2.00 12.55 -3.42
C LEU A 80 -1.28 11.49 -4.25
N GLU A 81 -1.96 10.39 -4.52
CA GLU A 81 -1.51 9.39 -5.49
C GLU A 81 -2.41 9.39 -6.71
N TYR A 82 -1.87 9.05 -7.87
CA TYR A 82 -2.62 8.89 -9.10
C TYR A 82 -2.29 7.53 -9.74
N SER A 83 -3.31 6.69 -9.93
CA SER A 83 -3.20 5.49 -10.78
C SER A 83 -3.39 5.91 -12.23
N VAL A 84 -2.41 5.57 -13.06
CA VAL A 84 -2.47 5.83 -14.51
C VAL A 84 -3.43 4.86 -15.18
N GLN A 85 -3.40 3.58 -14.77
CA GLN A 85 -4.28 2.55 -15.33
C GLN A 85 -5.75 2.87 -15.07
N ASP A 86 -6.06 3.33 -13.87
CA ASP A 86 -7.42 3.61 -13.46
C ASP A 86 -7.89 5.04 -13.74
N ASP A 87 -7.03 5.98 -14.12
CA ASP A 87 -7.41 7.41 -14.18
C ASP A 87 -8.14 7.82 -12.89
N SER A 88 -7.48 7.61 -11.75
CA SER A 88 -8.08 7.83 -10.44
C SER A 88 -7.06 8.29 -9.40
N VAL A 89 -7.53 9.07 -8.42
CA VAL A 89 -6.69 9.54 -7.32
C VAL A 89 -7.02 8.89 -5.99
N HIS A 90 -5.97 8.63 -5.21
CA HIS A 90 -6.04 8.04 -3.88
C HIS A 90 -5.27 8.90 -2.88
N CYS A 91 -5.47 8.62 -1.59
CA CYS A 91 -4.72 9.26 -0.52
C CYS A 91 -3.72 8.29 0.10
N PHE A 92 -2.43 8.55 -0.12
CA PHE A 92 -1.34 7.72 0.40
C PHE A 92 -1.45 7.50 1.91
N CYS A 93 -1.55 8.60 2.68
CA CYS A 93 -1.55 8.50 4.14
C CYS A 93 -2.79 7.76 4.64
N CYS A 94 -3.98 8.00 4.06
CA CYS A 94 -5.20 7.30 4.47
C CYS A 94 -5.20 5.81 4.11
N ARG A 95 -4.56 5.41 3.00
CA ARG A 95 -4.41 4.01 2.60
C ARG A 95 -3.50 3.24 3.53
N HIS A 96 -2.35 3.82 3.88
CA HIS A 96 -1.29 3.10 4.60
C HIS A 96 -1.29 3.32 6.11
N PHE A 97 -1.83 4.45 6.58
CA PHE A 97 -1.81 4.86 7.99
C PHE A 97 -3.20 5.14 8.54
N GLY A 98 -4.25 4.93 7.73
CA GLY A 98 -5.63 5.01 8.20
C GLY A 98 -5.97 3.79 9.03
N GLY A 99 -6.29 3.99 10.32
CA GLY A 99 -6.73 2.90 11.19
C GLY A 99 -7.92 2.11 10.62
N THR A 100 -8.00 0.83 11.01
CA THR A 100 -9.12 -0.07 10.66
C THR A 100 -10.38 0.24 11.46
N SER A 101 -10.26 0.93 12.59
CA SER A 101 -11.36 1.24 13.50
C SER A 101 -12.27 2.31 12.93
N THR A 102 -13.47 1.91 12.53
CA THR A 102 -14.60 2.80 12.26
C THR A 102 -15.39 2.95 13.55
N PHE A 103 -15.23 4.07 14.25
CA PHE A 103 -16.09 4.34 15.40
C PHE A 103 -17.49 4.75 14.90
N PRO A 104 -18.57 4.35 15.61
CA PRO A 104 -19.92 4.82 15.29
C PRO A 104 -19.96 6.35 15.22
N GLY A 105 -20.45 6.90 14.10
CA GLY A 105 -20.56 8.35 13.90
C GLY A 105 -19.36 9.02 13.22
N GLN A 106 -18.23 8.33 13.01
CA GLN A 106 -17.16 8.88 12.17
C GLN A 106 -17.54 8.85 10.70
N ARG A 107 -17.61 10.03 10.09
CA ARG A 107 -17.74 10.17 8.63
C ARG A 107 -16.40 9.80 8.03
N HIS A 108 -16.32 8.59 7.47
CA HIS A 108 -15.20 8.12 6.67
C HIS A 108 -14.71 9.25 5.76
N GLY A 109 -13.47 9.74 5.97
CA GLY A 109 -12.78 10.58 4.99
C GLY A 109 -12.88 9.86 3.65
N SER A 110 -13.47 10.50 2.64
CA SER A 110 -14.26 9.84 1.60
C SER A 110 -13.69 8.47 1.19
N ARG A 111 -14.42 7.39 1.47
CA ARG A 111 -13.98 5.98 1.27
C ARG A 111 -13.28 5.76 -0.08
N SER A 112 -13.72 6.49 -1.10
CA SER A 112 -13.15 6.62 -2.44
C SER A 112 -11.67 6.99 -2.53
N PHE A 113 -11.03 7.46 -1.45
CA PHE A 113 -9.58 7.74 -1.43
C PHE A 113 -8.74 6.57 -0.90
N ILE A 114 -9.40 5.55 -0.35
CA ILE A 114 -8.78 4.41 0.32
C ILE A 114 -9.04 3.12 -0.46
N ASP A 115 -10.24 3.00 -1.04
CA ASP A 115 -10.57 1.87 -1.89
C ASP A 115 -9.74 1.83 -3.19
N ASP A 116 -9.85 0.70 -3.86
CA ASP A 116 -9.26 0.38 -5.15
C ASP A 116 -9.87 1.17 -6.32
N VAL A 117 -11.07 1.75 -6.13
CA VAL A 117 -11.77 2.49 -7.18
C VAL A 117 -11.19 3.90 -7.37
N GLY A 118 -10.85 4.58 -6.28
CA GLY A 118 -10.29 5.92 -6.33
C GLY A 118 -11.31 7.02 -6.65
N VAL A 119 -10.85 8.26 -6.69
CA VAL A 119 -11.65 9.42 -7.13
C VAL A 119 -11.36 9.76 -8.58
N ARG A 120 -12.40 9.80 -9.42
CA ARG A 120 -12.33 10.10 -10.87
C ARG A 120 -13.14 11.35 -11.28
N ARG A 121 -13.52 12.20 -10.30
CA ARG A 121 -14.44 13.34 -10.50
C ARG A 121 -13.70 14.61 -10.93
N TRP A 122 -13.27 14.65 -12.18
CA TRP A 122 -12.45 15.73 -12.75
C TRP A 122 -13.08 17.13 -12.80
N LYS A 123 -14.42 17.22 -12.71
CA LYS A 123 -15.14 18.51 -12.68
C LYS A 123 -14.96 19.27 -11.38
N ASP A 124 -14.76 18.56 -10.28
CA ASP A 124 -14.80 19.13 -8.92
C ASP A 124 -13.61 18.62 -8.07
N THR A 125 -12.54 18.15 -8.71
CA THR A 125 -11.40 17.51 -8.05
C THR A 125 -10.86 18.38 -6.93
N PHE A 126 -10.69 19.69 -7.18
CA PHE A 126 -10.16 20.61 -6.19
C PHE A 126 -10.99 20.61 -4.89
N ASN A 127 -12.30 20.80 -4.96
CA ASN A 127 -13.15 20.81 -3.78
C ASN A 127 -13.21 19.43 -3.10
N VAL A 128 -13.15 18.35 -3.89
CA VAL A 128 -13.09 16.98 -3.37
C VAL A 128 -11.80 16.73 -2.58
N LEU A 129 -10.65 17.21 -3.07
CA LEU A 129 -9.35 17.12 -2.39
C LEU A 129 -9.28 18.01 -1.15
N GLU A 130 -9.78 19.24 -1.23
CA GLU A 130 -9.83 20.18 -0.10
C GLU A 130 -10.69 19.64 1.04
N ARG A 131 -11.88 19.14 0.73
CA ARG A 131 -12.77 18.51 1.72
C ARG A 131 -12.12 17.28 2.35
N HIS A 132 -11.41 16.47 1.55
CA HIS A 132 -10.68 15.32 2.07
C HIS A 132 -9.58 15.74 3.04
N THR A 133 -8.78 16.74 2.68
CA THR A 133 -7.68 17.29 3.50
C THR A 133 -8.19 17.74 4.88
N ARG A 134 -9.40 18.32 4.93
CA ARG A 134 -10.02 18.80 6.18
C ARG A 134 -10.66 17.70 7.05
N SER A 135 -10.80 16.48 6.53
CA SER A 135 -11.41 15.38 7.28
C SER A 135 -10.50 14.89 8.40
N ASP A 136 -11.07 14.51 9.54
CA ASP A 136 -10.28 14.13 10.72
C ASP A 136 -9.45 12.87 10.46
N ARG A 137 -10.03 11.89 9.76
CA ARG A 137 -9.30 10.69 9.34
C ARG A 137 -8.05 11.03 8.52
N HIS A 138 -8.13 12.00 7.61
CA HIS A 138 -6.96 12.44 6.85
C HIS A 138 -5.92 13.05 7.78
N LYS A 139 -6.32 13.93 8.70
CA LYS A 139 -5.39 14.56 9.67
C LYS A 139 -4.70 13.51 10.52
N ASP A 140 -5.43 12.57 11.08
CA ASP A 140 -4.88 11.50 11.93
C ASP A 140 -3.90 10.62 11.17
N SER A 141 -4.28 10.22 9.95
CA SER A 141 -3.43 9.41 9.07
C SER A 141 -2.19 10.21 8.61
N ALA A 142 -2.35 11.51 8.34
CA ALA A 142 -1.25 12.39 7.96
C ALA A 142 -0.26 12.58 9.11
N VAL A 143 -0.74 12.73 10.35
CA VAL A 143 0.11 12.78 11.56
C VAL A 143 0.86 11.46 11.73
N SER A 144 0.18 10.32 11.58
CA SER A 144 0.82 9.01 11.65
C SER A 144 1.92 8.85 10.59
N TRP A 145 1.65 9.32 9.37
CA TRP A 145 2.64 9.32 8.29
C TRP A 145 3.83 10.25 8.55
N THR A 146 3.63 11.44 9.13
CA THR A 146 4.75 12.33 9.47
C THR A 146 5.61 11.75 10.59
N MET A 147 5.00 11.16 11.61
CA MET A 147 5.72 10.46 12.69
C MET A 147 6.56 9.30 12.14
N PHE A 148 5.97 8.47 11.27
CA PHE A 148 6.68 7.38 10.62
C PHE A 148 7.90 7.86 9.85
N LYS A 149 7.76 8.91 9.03
CA LYS A 149 8.89 9.50 8.30
C LYS A 149 9.98 9.98 9.25
N ALA A 150 9.63 10.67 10.33
CA ALA A 150 10.60 11.16 11.30
C ALA A 150 11.37 10.03 11.98
N ILE A 151 10.68 8.96 12.39
CA ILE A 151 11.32 7.76 12.99
C ILE A 151 12.25 7.10 11.97
N LYS A 152 11.76 6.86 10.74
CA LYS A 152 12.56 6.23 9.67
C LYS A 152 13.83 7.02 9.37
N THR A 153 13.74 8.35 9.27
CA THR A 153 14.90 9.23 9.08
C THR A 153 15.87 9.11 10.24
N LYS A 154 15.39 9.11 11.49
CA LYS A 154 16.23 8.99 12.68
C LYS A 154 16.96 7.64 12.73
N GLU A 155 16.29 6.54 12.41
CA GLU A 155 16.91 5.22 12.35
C GLU A 155 17.97 5.15 11.24
N MET A 156 17.70 5.71 10.06
CA MET A 156 18.69 5.80 8.98
C MET A 156 19.93 6.63 9.38
N GLN A 157 19.72 7.73 10.10
CA GLN A 157 20.83 8.56 10.61
C GLN A 157 21.69 7.81 11.64
N LYS A 158 21.05 7.06 12.55
CA LYS A 158 21.79 6.21 13.50
C LYS A 158 22.65 5.17 12.78
N ILE A 159 22.07 4.45 11.82
CA ILE A 159 22.81 3.44 11.03
C ILE A 159 24.00 4.10 10.32
N ALA A 160 23.81 5.27 9.69
CA ALA A 160 24.88 6.00 9.04
C ALA A 160 26.01 6.38 10.01
N SER A 161 25.67 6.85 11.22
CA SER A 161 26.68 7.21 12.23
C SER A 161 27.50 6.02 12.72
N ILE A 162 26.89 4.84 12.84
CA ILE A 162 27.60 3.61 13.22
C ILE A 162 28.61 3.24 12.12
N LEU A 163 28.16 3.21 10.86
CA LEU A 163 29.04 2.89 9.72
C LEU A 163 30.21 3.87 9.56
N MET A 164 30.00 5.16 9.87
CA MET A 164 31.07 6.16 9.86
C MET A 164 32.07 5.91 11.00
N THR A 165 31.56 5.63 12.20
CA THR A 165 32.40 5.35 13.38
C THR A 165 33.25 4.10 13.18
N ASP A 166 32.66 3.03 12.66
CA ASP A 166 33.35 1.77 12.39
C ASP A 166 34.50 1.97 11.39
N ARG A 167 34.27 2.76 10.34
CA ARG A 167 35.31 3.13 9.37
C ARG A 167 36.45 3.93 10.01
N ASP A 168 36.14 4.90 10.86
CA ASP A 168 37.17 5.71 11.53
C ASP A 168 38.01 4.85 12.49
N ASN A 169 37.39 3.89 13.17
CA ASN A 169 38.09 2.93 14.02
C ASN A 169 39.02 2.02 13.20
N GLU A 170 38.54 1.47 12.07
CA GLU A 170 39.36 0.66 11.17
C GLU A 170 40.59 1.42 10.65
N ILE A 171 40.41 2.69 10.24
CA ILE A 171 41.51 3.56 9.81
C ILE A 171 42.52 3.76 10.94
N LYS A 172 42.03 3.95 12.17
CA LYS A 172 42.90 4.15 13.34
C LYS A 172 43.70 2.90 13.67
N GLU A 173 43.05 1.73 13.72
CA GLU A 173 43.69 0.45 13.99
C GLU A 173 44.75 0.12 12.92
N ASN A 174 44.45 0.32 11.64
CA ASN A 174 45.41 0.13 10.55
C ASN A 174 46.62 1.07 10.66
N ARG A 175 46.42 2.33 11.07
CA ARG A 175 47.53 3.29 11.29
C ARG A 175 48.40 2.90 12.47
N GLU A 176 47.83 2.35 13.53
CA GLU A 176 48.57 1.88 14.70
C GLU A 176 49.37 0.61 14.37
N GLY A 177 48.77 -0.34 13.65
CA GLY A 177 49.44 -1.57 13.21
C GLY A 177 50.66 -1.32 12.31
N VAL A 178 50.59 -0.33 11.41
CA VAL A 178 51.73 0.03 10.54
C VAL A 178 52.89 0.65 11.32
N LYS A 179 52.65 1.32 12.46
CA LYS A 179 53.71 1.91 13.29
C LYS A 179 54.45 0.89 14.17
N ALA A 180 53.93 -0.33 14.29
CA ALA A 180 54.48 -1.38 15.14
C ALA A 180 55.51 -2.28 14.42
N TYR A 181 55.77 -2.05 13.12
CA TYR A 181 56.79 -2.69 12.29
C TYR A 181 57.91 -1.71 11.95
#